data_AF-A0A7S0Z411-F1
#
_entry.id   AF-A0A7S0Z411-F1
#
_cell.length_a   1.000
_cell.length_b   1.000
_cell.length_c   1.000
_cell.angle_alpha   90.00
_cell.angle_beta   90.00
_cell.angle_gamma   90.00
#
_symmetry.space_group_name_H-M   'P 1'
#
loop_
_entity.id
_entity.type
_entity.pdbx_description
1 polymer ?
#
loop_
_entity_poly.entity_id
_entity_poly.type
_entity_poly.pdbx_seq_one_letter_code
_entity_poly.pdbx_strand_id
1 'polypeptide(L)'
;KGSSSKGAPIDSAVQLRPSHRRAAMARYLLAAMLMCILMHQVEAQNETNVSSPLTYTCGLCTFSISGGVLSRDVEVCDGMGATGPVICDMLPFASLGITDLGTAINSAALPSLVQLVLEGNLITNLPAGSFMSLPSLQQIVLNGNPINTIEAGAFYDLPALTHIQINNNQISGIAAGTFLSLPALQQIYLENNQ
;
A
#
# COMPACT_ATOMS: atom_id res chain seq x y z
N LYS A 1 19.77 52.04 5.51
CA LYS A 1 20.69 50.97 5.98
C LYS A 1 19.82 49.98 6.74
N GLY A 2 19.36 48.91 6.09
CA GLY A 2 19.94 47.55 6.24
C GLY A 2 19.28 46.90 7.47
N SER A 3 18.56 45.79 7.41
CA SER A 3 18.89 44.54 6.74
C SER A 3 17.63 43.69 6.50
N SER A 4 17.42 43.29 5.24
CA SER A 4 16.57 42.16 4.88
C SER A 4 17.29 40.87 5.30
N SER A 5 16.72 40.12 6.24
CA SER A 5 17.15 38.75 6.51
C SER A 5 16.45 37.82 5.52
N LYS A 6 17.14 37.53 4.42
CA LYS A 6 16.87 36.37 3.56
C LYS A 6 17.02 35.10 4.42
N GLY A 7 15.91 34.46 4.75
CA GLY A 7 15.89 33.09 5.26
C GLY A 7 16.06 32.12 4.09
N ALA A 8 17.09 31.28 4.16
CA ALA A 8 17.44 30.27 3.16
C ALA A 8 16.30 29.25 2.94
N PRO A 9 16.19 28.63 1.75
CA PRO A 9 15.24 27.55 1.52
C PRO A 9 15.63 26.33 2.37
N ILE A 10 14.68 25.81 3.15
CA ILE A 10 14.87 24.59 3.93
C ILE A 10 14.69 23.41 2.98
N ASP A 11 15.78 23.06 2.31
CA ASP A 11 15.93 21.85 1.53
C ASP A 11 16.00 20.64 2.49
N SER A 12 14.83 20.12 2.85
CA SER A 12 14.69 18.92 3.69
C SER A 12 14.00 17.81 2.91
N ALA A 13 14.56 17.46 1.76
CA ALA A 13 14.35 16.14 1.20
C ALA A 13 14.90 15.11 2.20
N VAL A 14 14.02 14.42 2.94
CA VAL A 14 14.37 13.16 3.59
C VAL A 14 14.53 12.13 2.47
N GLN A 15 15.66 12.20 1.78
CA GLN A 15 16.12 11.12 0.91
C GLN A 15 16.33 9.90 1.82
N LEU A 16 15.44 8.92 1.74
CA LEU A 16 15.72 7.56 2.18
C LEU A 16 17.14 7.21 1.72
N ARG A 17 18.02 6.85 2.65
CA ARG A 17 19.45 6.65 2.34
C ARG A 17 19.54 5.69 1.13
N PRO A 18 20.43 5.94 0.16
CA PRO A 18 20.57 5.10 -1.03
C PRO A 18 20.71 3.61 -0.73
N SER A 19 21.31 3.25 0.42
CA SER A 19 21.43 1.88 0.92
C SER A 19 20.09 1.22 1.27
N HIS A 20 19.18 1.94 1.95
CA HIS A 20 17.83 1.45 2.27
C HIS A 20 16.93 1.42 1.03
N ARG A 21 17.05 2.39 0.12
CA ARG A 21 16.33 2.37 -1.16
C ARG A 21 16.73 1.16 -2.01
N ARG A 22 18.03 0.85 -2.09
CA ARG A 22 18.52 -0.31 -2.83
C ARG A 22 18.09 -1.64 -2.21
N ALA A 23 18.13 -1.75 -0.87
CA ALA A 23 17.67 -2.96 -0.18
C ALA A 23 16.15 -3.16 -0.30
N ALA A 24 15.36 -2.08 -0.15
CA ALA A 24 13.91 -2.12 -0.34
C ALA A 24 13.53 -2.40 -1.81
N MET A 25 14.22 -1.80 -2.77
CA MET A 25 14.02 -2.09 -4.20
C MET A 25 14.44 -3.51 -4.59
N ALA A 26 15.52 -4.04 -4.01
CA ALA A 26 15.92 -5.43 -4.23
C ALA A 26 14.90 -6.41 -3.63
N ARG A 27 14.38 -6.12 -2.44
CA ARG A 27 13.26 -6.85 -1.83
C ARG A 27 11.98 -6.75 -2.64
N TYR A 28 11.66 -5.56 -3.14
CA TYR A 28 10.53 -5.30 -4.03
C TYR A 28 10.65 -6.11 -5.31
N LEU A 29 11.79 -6.06 -6.00
CA LEU A 29 12.03 -6.82 -7.22
C LEU A 29 11.99 -8.31 -6.95
N LEU A 30 12.55 -8.79 -5.84
CA LEU A 30 12.50 -10.20 -5.48
C LEU A 30 11.07 -10.66 -5.18
N ALA A 31 10.31 -9.88 -4.41
CA ALA A 31 8.93 -10.19 -4.08
C ALA A 31 8.00 -10.06 -5.30
N ALA A 32 8.19 -9.05 -6.15
CA ALA A 32 7.50 -8.89 -7.42
C ALA A 32 7.86 -10.02 -8.40
N MET A 33 9.11 -10.49 -8.44
CA MET A 33 9.51 -11.67 -9.21
C MET A 33 8.86 -12.94 -8.65
N LEU A 34 8.82 -13.14 -7.33
CA LEU A 34 8.13 -14.27 -6.69
C LEU A 34 6.63 -14.25 -6.97
N MET A 35 5.98 -13.09 -6.87
CA MET A 35 4.57 -12.93 -7.22
C MET A 35 4.35 -13.12 -8.72
N CYS A 36 5.22 -12.61 -9.59
CA CYS A 36 5.14 -12.83 -11.04
C CYS A 36 5.30 -14.32 -11.39
N ILE A 37 6.19 -15.04 -10.70
CA ILE A 37 6.32 -16.50 -10.85
C ILE A 37 5.03 -17.19 -10.40
N LEU A 38 4.46 -16.81 -9.25
CA LEU A 38 3.16 -17.31 -8.79
C LEU A 38 2.04 -17.05 -9.81
N MET A 39 2.00 -15.87 -10.43
CA MET A 39 1.02 -15.53 -11.48
C MET A 39 1.22 -16.36 -12.75
N HIS A 40 2.48 -16.62 -13.15
CA HIS A 40 2.78 -17.47 -14.29
C HIS A 40 2.45 -18.95 -14.03
N GLN A 41 2.51 -19.40 -12.77
CA GLN A 41 2.01 -20.71 -12.37
C GLN A 41 0.48 -20.80 -12.47
N VAL A 42 -0.25 -19.71 -12.19
CA VAL A 42 -1.73 -19.66 -12.31
C VAL A 42 -2.20 -19.75 -13.75
N GLU A 43 -1.54 -19.07 -14.69
CA GLU A 43 -1.86 -19.18 -16.13
C GLU A 43 -1.62 -20.60 -16.69
N ALA A 44 -0.75 -21.39 -16.05
CA ALA A 44 -0.47 -22.77 -16.45
C ALA A 44 -1.48 -23.81 -15.90
N GLN A 45 -2.43 -23.42 -15.04
CA GLN A 45 -3.45 -24.31 -14.45
C GLN A 45 -4.80 -24.18 -15.17
N ASN A 46 -4.89 -24.63 -16.42
CA ASN A 46 -6.15 -24.69 -17.17
C ASN A 46 -6.76 -26.11 -17.29
N GLU A 47 -6.55 -27.03 -16.33
CA GLU A 47 -7.20 -28.37 -16.43
C GLU A 47 -7.74 -29.00 -15.13
N THR A 48 -7.73 -28.34 -13.97
CA THR A 48 -8.54 -28.81 -12.82
C THR A 48 -9.15 -27.61 -12.08
N ASN A 49 -10.47 -27.62 -11.93
CA ASN A 49 -11.29 -26.51 -11.43
C ASN A 49 -11.21 -26.36 -9.90
N VAL A 50 -9.98 -26.21 -9.37
CA VAL A 50 -9.71 -25.83 -7.98
C VAL A 50 -8.51 -24.89 -7.99
N SER A 51 -8.73 -23.60 -8.30
CA SER A 51 -7.67 -22.61 -8.13
C SER A 51 -7.40 -22.45 -6.63
N SER A 52 -6.27 -22.97 -6.16
CA SER A 52 -5.80 -22.67 -4.81
C SER A 52 -5.61 -21.14 -4.68
N PRO A 53 -6.02 -20.53 -3.55
CA PRO A 53 -5.87 -19.09 -3.37
C PRO A 53 -4.39 -18.72 -3.42
N LEU A 54 -4.07 -17.64 -4.12
CA LEU A 54 -2.73 -17.05 -4.11
C LEU A 54 -2.41 -16.59 -2.70
N THR A 55 -1.34 -17.10 -2.09
CA THR A 55 -0.92 -16.72 -0.74
C THR A 55 0.41 -15.97 -0.72
N TYR A 56 0.53 -15.00 0.18
CA TYR A 56 1.74 -14.22 0.41
C TYR A 56 2.02 -14.15 1.91
N THR A 57 3.25 -14.43 2.33
CA THR A 57 3.64 -14.38 3.74
C THR A 57 4.55 -13.21 4.04
N CYS A 58 4.26 -12.49 5.12
CA CYS A 58 4.99 -11.33 5.58
C CYS A 58 5.13 -11.38 7.11
N GLY A 59 6.32 -11.73 7.59
CA GLY A 59 6.49 -12.11 8.99
C GLY A 59 5.63 -13.33 9.34
N LEU A 60 4.69 -13.16 10.28
CA LEU A 60 3.71 -14.20 10.66
C LEU A 60 2.39 -14.09 9.90
N CYS A 61 2.19 -13.00 9.15
CA CYS A 61 0.95 -12.82 8.42
C CYS A 61 0.96 -13.59 7.11
N THR A 62 -0.07 -14.42 6.91
CA THR A 62 -0.38 -15.00 5.60
C THR A 62 -1.57 -14.26 5.02
N PHE A 63 -1.36 -13.66 3.85
CA PHE A 63 -2.39 -13.05 3.04
C PHE A 63 -2.83 -14.04 1.97
N SER A 64 -4.11 -14.02 1.62
CA SER A 64 -4.67 -14.82 0.55
C SER A 64 -5.58 -13.98 -0.33
N ILE A 65 -5.65 -14.32 -1.62
CA ILE A 65 -6.54 -13.67 -2.56
C ILE A 65 -7.47 -14.73 -3.13
N SER A 66 -8.76 -14.51 -2.96
CA SER A 66 -9.80 -15.40 -3.47
C SER A 66 -10.97 -14.56 -3.97
N GLY A 67 -11.40 -14.79 -5.22
CA GLY A 67 -12.49 -14.02 -5.83
C GLY A 67 -12.25 -12.51 -5.87
N GLY A 68 -10.99 -12.06 -5.91
CA GLY A 68 -10.61 -10.64 -5.87
C GLY A 68 -10.57 -10.01 -4.47
N VAL A 69 -10.95 -10.75 -3.42
CA VAL A 69 -10.92 -10.26 -2.04
C VAL A 69 -9.57 -10.60 -1.41
N LEU A 70 -8.87 -9.59 -0.92
CA LEU A 70 -7.69 -9.76 -0.09
C LEU A 70 -8.12 -10.13 1.33
N SER A 71 -7.69 -11.30 1.78
CA SER A 71 -7.93 -11.82 3.13
C SER A 71 -6.60 -12.06 3.84
N ARG A 72 -6.64 -12.14 5.17
CA ARG A 72 -5.50 -12.55 5.99
C ARG A 72 -5.90 -13.63 6.98
N ASP A 73 -4.95 -14.48 7.33
CA ASP A 73 -5.11 -15.44 8.42
C ASP A 73 -4.91 -14.72 9.77
N VAL A 74 -6.01 -14.46 10.47
CA VAL A 74 -6.06 -13.67 11.71
C VAL A 74 -5.43 -14.43 12.89
N GLU A 75 -5.57 -15.76 12.95
CA GLU A 75 -5.03 -16.55 14.06
C GLU A 75 -3.50 -16.51 14.09
N VAL A 76 -2.89 -16.49 12.91
CA VAL A 76 -1.43 -16.44 12.76
C VAL A 76 -0.91 -14.99 12.85
N CYS A 77 -1.63 -14.03 12.26
CA CYS A 77 -1.25 -12.61 12.30
C CYS A 77 -1.33 -11.99 13.70
N ASP A 78 -2.38 -12.30 14.45
CA ASP A 78 -2.71 -11.61 15.71
C ASP A 78 -2.28 -12.46 16.94
N GLY A 79 -1.58 -13.58 16.70
CA GLY A 79 -1.18 -14.56 17.69
C GLY A 79 -0.36 -13.99 18.85
N MET A 80 -0.97 -14.02 20.05
CA MET A 80 -0.33 -13.74 21.33
C MET A 80 0.87 -14.68 21.55
N GLY A 81 2.09 -14.18 21.40
CA GLY A 81 3.30 -14.95 21.75
C GLY A 81 4.51 -14.73 20.84
N ALA A 82 4.40 -13.96 19.77
CA ALA A 82 5.56 -13.57 18.97
C ALA A 82 6.46 -12.62 19.77
N THR A 83 7.52 -13.13 20.38
CA THR A 83 8.53 -12.35 21.13
C THR A 83 9.54 -11.64 20.23
N GLY A 84 9.22 -11.48 18.93
CA GLY A 84 10.09 -10.87 17.94
C GLY A 84 9.35 -9.87 17.04
N PRO A 85 10.05 -8.87 16.48
CA PRO A 85 9.43 -7.88 15.61
C PRO A 85 8.89 -8.55 14.34
N VAL A 86 7.59 -8.42 14.09
CA VAL A 86 6.99 -8.72 12.79
C VAL A 86 7.53 -7.68 11.80
N ILE A 87 8.53 -8.08 11.02
CA ILE A 87 9.10 -7.24 9.95
C ILE A 87 8.27 -7.51 8.70
N CYS A 88 7.19 -6.74 8.57
CA CYS A 88 6.43 -6.63 7.33
C CYS A 88 6.49 -5.17 6.87
N ASP A 89 7.60 -4.77 6.24
CA ASP A 89 7.85 -3.40 5.82
C ASP A 89 7.21 -3.06 4.45
N MET A 90 6.90 -4.08 3.66
CA MET A 90 6.31 -3.91 2.33
C MET A 90 5.31 -5.02 1.99
N LEU A 91 4.17 -4.64 1.39
CA LEU A 91 3.21 -5.55 0.79
C LEU A 91 3.12 -5.28 -0.73
N PRO A 92 3.66 -6.18 -1.59
CA PRO A 92 3.78 -5.96 -3.04
C PRO A 92 2.63 -6.61 -3.82
N PHE A 93 1.40 -6.18 -3.56
CA PHE A 93 0.19 -6.76 -4.16
C PHE A 93 -0.16 -6.19 -5.55
N ALA A 94 0.82 -6.09 -6.44
CA ALA A 94 0.60 -5.55 -7.78
C ALA A 94 0.00 -6.60 -8.75
N SER A 95 -0.96 -6.17 -9.56
CA SER A 95 -1.56 -6.94 -10.66
C SER A 95 -2.23 -8.26 -10.25
N LEU A 96 -2.76 -8.37 -9.02
CA LEU A 96 -3.31 -9.61 -8.48
C LEU A 96 -4.83 -9.75 -8.66
N GLY A 97 -5.46 -8.84 -9.41
CA GLY A 97 -6.91 -8.84 -9.62
C GLY A 97 -7.71 -8.49 -8.35
N ILE A 98 -7.10 -7.77 -7.41
CA ILE A 98 -7.76 -7.37 -6.16
C ILE A 98 -8.86 -6.35 -6.49
N THR A 99 -10.06 -6.60 -5.99
CA THR A 99 -11.21 -5.70 -6.08
C THR A 99 -11.56 -5.09 -4.73
N ASP A 100 -11.27 -5.82 -3.65
CA ASP A 100 -11.61 -5.46 -2.27
C ASP A 100 -10.43 -5.77 -1.34
N LEU A 101 -10.01 -4.77 -0.56
CA LEU A 101 -8.94 -4.89 0.44
C LEU A 101 -9.43 -5.61 1.72
N GLY A 102 -10.74 -5.75 1.89
CA GLY A 102 -11.38 -6.34 3.06
C GLY A 102 -10.93 -5.67 4.35
N THR A 103 -10.82 -6.47 5.41
CA THR A 103 -10.19 -6.08 6.68
C THR A 103 -8.73 -6.48 6.76
N ALA A 104 -8.16 -7.02 5.67
CA ALA A 104 -6.84 -7.64 5.68
C ALA A 104 -5.70 -6.67 5.95
N ILE A 105 -5.85 -5.39 5.58
CA ILE A 105 -4.82 -4.38 5.80
C ILE A 105 -5.12 -3.53 7.05
N ASN A 106 -6.38 -3.49 7.50
CA ASN A 106 -6.85 -2.59 8.56
C ASN A 106 -6.69 -3.15 9.97
N SER A 107 -5.47 -3.56 10.36
CA SER A 107 -5.22 -4.10 11.70
C SER A 107 -3.89 -3.67 12.32
N ALA A 108 -3.84 -3.67 13.65
CA ALA A 108 -2.65 -3.36 14.43
C ALA A 108 -1.50 -4.38 14.28
N ALA A 109 -1.68 -5.46 13.50
CA ALA A 109 -0.67 -6.49 13.27
C ALA A 109 0.38 -6.11 12.22
N LEU A 110 0.20 -4.98 11.53
CA LEU A 110 1.14 -4.45 10.54
C LEU A 110 1.77 -3.11 10.99
N PRO A 111 2.27 -2.99 12.24
CA PRO A 111 2.76 -1.71 12.76
C PRO A 111 4.03 -1.22 12.06
N SER A 112 4.76 -2.13 11.41
CA SER A 112 6.01 -1.86 10.72
C SER A 112 5.85 -1.65 9.21
N LEU A 113 4.62 -1.70 8.67
CA LEU A 113 4.38 -1.56 7.24
C LEU A 113 4.72 -0.15 6.78
N VAL A 114 5.66 -0.03 5.87
CA VAL A 114 6.16 1.23 5.32
C VAL A 114 5.58 1.49 3.93
N GLN A 115 5.42 0.43 3.13
CA GLN A 115 4.97 0.56 1.75
C GLN A 115 3.89 -0.46 1.40
N LEU A 116 2.78 0.03 0.85
CA LEU A 116 1.70 -0.78 0.31
C LEU A 116 1.60 -0.56 -1.21
N VAL A 117 1.80 -1.62 -1.99
CA VAL A 117 1.70 -1.59 -3.45
C VAL A 117 0.47 -2.39 -3.87
N LEU A 118 -0.44 -1.72 -4.54
CA LEU A 118 -1.71 -2.22 -5.06
C LEU A 118 -1.88 -1.81 -6.54
N GLU A 119 -0.78 -1.50 -7.21
CA GLU A 119 -0.75 -1.10 -8.62
C GLU A 119 -1.38 -2.16 -9.53
N GLY A 120 -2.11 -1.73 -10.56
CA GLY A 120 -2.63 -2.63 -11.60
C GLY A 120 -3.72 -3.60 -11.13
N ASN A 121 -4.44 -3.27 -10.06
CA ASN A 121 -5.58 -4.07 -9.59
C ASN A 121 -6.91 -3.55 -10.14
N LEU A 122 -8.02 -4.09 -9.62
CA LEU A 122 -9.39 -3.80 -10.03
C LEU A 122 -10.17 -3.05 -8.94
N ILE A 123 -9.48 -2.28 -8.10
CA ILE A 123 -10.08 -1.52 -7.01
C ILE A 123 -10.86 -0.35 -7.62
N THR A 124 -12.15 -0.23 -7.27
CA THR A 124 -13.04 0.80 -7.82
C THR A 124 -13.35 1.92 -6.85
N ASN A 125 -13.24 1.65 -5.55
CA ASN A 125 -13.59 2.57 -4.48
C ASN A 125 -12.61 2.44 -3.31
N LEU A 126 -12.32 3.55 -2.64
CA LEU A 126 -11.61 3.57 -1.36
C LEU A 126 -12.57 4.04 -0.27
N PRO A 127 -13.17 3.11 0.50
CA PRO A 127 -14.04 3.47 1.62
C PRO A 127 -13.28 4.14 2.76
N ALA A 128 -14.01 4.82 3.63
CA ALA A 128 -13.45 5.40 4.85
C ALA A 128 -12.72 4.35 5.69
N GLY A 129 -11.50 4.66 6.14
CA GLY A 129 -10.70 3.73 6.93
C GLY A 129 -10.04 2.59 6.14
N SER A 130 -9.96 2.68 4.80
CA SER A 130 -9.29 1.69 3.92
C SER A 130 -7.86 1.31 4.34
N PHE A 131 -7.17 2.20 5.05
CA PHE A 131 -5.79 2.04 5.49
C PHE A 131 -5.63 2.33 6.99
N MET A 132 -6.70 2.25 7.78
CA MET A 132 -6.66 2.59 9.21
C MET A 132 -5.70 1.65 9.96
N SER A 133 -5.05 2.17 11.01
CA SER A 133 -4.13 1.40 11.88
C SER A 133 -2.78 1.01 11.27
N LEU A 134 -2.27 1.80 10.31
CA LEU A 134 -0.95 1.62 9.71
C LEU A 134 0.00 2.79 10.10
N PRO A 135 0.49 2.83 11.36
CA PRO A 135 1.16 4.01 11.91
C PRO A 135 2.51 4.35 11.25
N SER A 136 3.16 3.37 10.63
CA SER A 136 4.46 3.53 9.95
C SER A 136 4.35 3.67 8.44
N LEU A 137 3.14 3.66 7.87
CA LEU A 137 2.95 3.65 6.42
C LEU A 137 3.37 4.98 5.84
N GLN A 138 4.34 4.93 4.92
CA GLN A 138 4.92 6.11 4.27
C GLN A 138 4.45 6.25 2.81
N GLN A 139 4.16 5.14 2.14
CA GLN A 139 3.85 5.15 0.71
C GLN A 139 2.70 4.19 0.37
N ILE A 140 1.72 4.71 -0.36
CA ILE A 140 0.63 3.93 -0.97
C ILE A 140 0.75 4.07 -2.49
N VAL A 141 0.76 2.95 -3.21
CA VAL A 141 0.78 2.90 -4.68
C VAL A 141 -0.47 2.20 -5.19
N LEU A 142 -1.35 2.94 -5.85
CA LEU A 142 -2.65 2.53 -6.38
C LEU A 142 -2.78 2.84 -7.88
N ASN A 143 -1.67 3.06 -8.56
CA ASN A 143 -1.66 3.42 -9.98
C ASN A 143 -2.36 2.34 -10.82
N GLY A 144 -3.04 2.75 -11.89
CA GLY A 144 -3.63 1.79 -12.84
C GLY A 144 -4.75 0.93 -12.24
N ASN A 145 -5.53 1.49 -11.31
CA ASN A 145 -6.79 0.90 -10.85
C ASN A 145 -7.98 1.65 -11.48
N PRO A 146 -9.18 1.07 -11.51
CA PRO A 146 -10.40 1.78 -11.92
C PRO A 146 -11.04 2.60 -10.79
N ILE A 147 -10.25 3.23 -9.89
CA ILE A 147 -10.79 3.97 -8.74
C ILE A 147 -11.53 5.20 -9.25
N ASN A 148 -12.81 5.31 -8.92
CA ASN A 148 -13.63 6.49 -9.25
C ASN A 148 -14.09 7.26 -8.00
N THR A 149 -14.14 6.59 -6.85
CA THR A 149 -14.59 7.19 -5.59
C THR A 149 -13.54 7.03 -4.49
N ILE A 150 -13.19 8.13 -3.84
CA ILE A 150 -12.40 8.15 -2.61
C ILE A 150 -13.27 8.78 -1.53
N GLU A 151 -13.70 7.99 -0.56
CA GLU A 151 -14.53 8.49 0.53
C GLU A 151 -13.74 9.40 1.48
N ALA A 152 -14.45 10.33 2.12
CA ALA A 152 -13.87 11.14 3.17
C ALA A 152 -13.37 10.22 4.30
N GLY A 153 -12.09 10.36 4.65
CA GLY A 153 -11.45 9.52 5.65
C GLY A 153 -10.89 8.19 5.13
N ALA A 154 -10.84 7.95 3.81
CA ALA A 154 -10.10 6.82 3.26
C ALA A 154 -8.62 6.81 3.70
N PHE A 155 -8.02 8.00 3.83
CA PHE A 155 -6.66 8.23 4.32
C PHE A 155 -6.63 8.85 5.73
N TYR A 156 -7.53 8.44 6.62
CA TYR A 156 -7.58 8.98 7.96
C TYR A 156 -6.48 8.41 8.88
N ASP A 157 -5.85 9.29 9.66
CA ASP A 157 -4.90 8.95 10.74
C ASP A 157 -3.69 8.12 10.28
N LEU A 158 -3.00 8.63 9.26
CA LEU A 158 -1.75 8.06 8.74
C LEU A 158 -0.59 9.05 9.01
N PRO A 159 -0.05 9.09 10.24
CA PRO A 159 0.87 10.15 10.67
C PRO A 159 2.22 10.12 9.95
N ALA A 160 2.61 8.98 9.38
CA ALA A 160 3.87 8.80 8.64
C ALA A 160 3.71 8.89 7.12
N LEU A 161 2.49 9.04 6.59
CA LEU A 161 2.26 8.95 5.16
C LEU A 161 2.83 10.18 4.44
N THR A 162 3.71 9.93 3.48
CA THR A 162 4.43 10.98 2.74
C THR A 162 4.04 11.00 1.25
N HIS A 163 3.71 9.84 0.66
CA HIS A 163 3.44 9.70 -0.77
C HIS A 163 2.17 8.89 -1.04
N ILE A 164 1.28 9.44 -1.87
CA ILE A 164 0.12 8.75 -2.42
C ILE A 164 0.22 8.77 -3.94
N GLN A 165 0.28 7.60 -4.57
CA GLN A 165 0.26 7.48 -6.03
C GLN A 165 -1.06 6.87 -6.48
N ILE A 166 -1.88 7.66 -7.18
CA ILE A 166 -3.22 7.30 -7.68
C ILE A 166 -3.34 7.70 -9.16
N ASN A 167 -2.24 7.58 -9.90
CA ASN A 167 -2.19 7.88 -11.33
C ASN A 167 -2.97 6.86 -12.14
N ASN A 168 -3.44 7.25 -13.32
CA ASN A 168 -4.15 6.35 -14.24
C ASN A 168 -5.36 5.68 -13.56
N ASN A 169 -6.18 6.48 -12.89
CA ASN A 169 -7.44 6.06 -12.28
C ASN A 169 -8.62 6.77 -12.97
N GLN A 170 -9.82 6.68 -12.40
CA GLN A 170 -11.07 7.26 -12.94
C GLN A 170 -11.66 8.30 -11.98
N ILE A 171 -10.82 8.94 -11.16
CA ILE A 171 -11.24 9.90 -10.16
C ILE A 171 -11.67 11.18 -10.89
N SER A 172 -12.92 11.60 -10.70
CA SER A 172 -13.47 12.84 -11.28
C SER A 172 -13.49 14.01 -10.28
N GLY A 173 -13.22 13.73 -9.01
CA GLY A 173 -13.21 14.72 -7.95
C GLY A 173 -12.70 14.15 -6.64
N ILE A 174 -12.11 15.03 -5.83
CA ILE A 174 -11.65 14.70 -4.48
C ILE A 174 -12.39 15.62 -3.51
N ALA A 175 -13.05 15.03 -2.52
CA ALA A 175 -13.78 15.77 -1.52
C ALA A 175 -12.84 16.71 -0.74
N ALA A 176 -13.35 17.89 -0.38
CA ALA A 176 -12.64 18.78 0.51
C ALA A 176 -12.37 18.07 1.84
N GLY A 177 -11.11 18.08 2.27
CA GLY A 177 -10.73 17.48 3.54
C GLY A 177 -10.23 16.04 3.48
N THR A 178 -10.24 15.38 2.32
CA THR A 178 -9.75 13.99 2.16
C THR A 178 -8.32 13.78 2.70
N PHE A 179 -7.48 14.81 2.69
CA PHE A 179 -6.08 14.76 3.10
C PHE A 179 -5.76 15.57 4.38
N LEU A 180 -6.76 16.06 5.14
CA LEU A 180 -6.52 16.92 6.31
C LEU A 180 -5.78 16.21 7.45
N SER A 181 -5.97 14.89 7.60
CA SER A 181 -5.39 14.09 8.69
C SER A 181 -4.06 13.44 8.33
N LEU A 182 -3.27 14.08 7.45
CA LEU A 182 -1.99 13.55 6.93
C LEU A 182 -0.84 14.54 7.18
N PRO A 183 -0.35 14.66 8.44
CA PRO A 183 0.59 15.71 8.83
C PRO A 183 1.97 15.62 8.16
N ALA A 184 2.35 14.43 7.67
CA ALA A 184 3.63 14.20 7.00
C ALA A 184 3.51 14.17 5.46
N LEU A 185 2.33 14.43 4.89
CA LEU A 185 2.11 14.28 3.45
C LEU A 185 2.96 15.27 2.66
N GLN A 186 3.70 14.75 1.67
CA GLN A 186 4.61 15.55 0.84
C GLN A 186 4.12 15.61 -0.59
N GLN A 187 3.67 14.49 -1.14
CA GLN A 187 3.35 14.36 -2.56
C GLN A 187 2.13 13.49 -2.80
N ILE A 188 1.28 13.95 -3.72
CA ILE A 188 0.15 13.20 -4.26
C ILE A 188 0.29 13.24 -5.77
N TYR A 189 0.26 12.07 -6.40
CA TYR A 189 0.31 11.92 -7.86
C TYR A 189 -1.07 11.53 -8.36
N LEU A 190 -1.61 12.38 -9.23
CA LEU A 190 -2.99 12.34 -9.73
C LEU A 190 -3.06 12.38 -11.26
N GLU A 191 -1.94 12.17 -11.93
CA GLU A 191 -1.85 12.20 -13.39
C GLU A 191 -2.81 11.19 -14.03
N ASN A 192 -3.40 11.55 -15.17
CA ASN A 192 -4.32 10.70 -15.93
C ASN A 192 -5.54 10.23 -15.10
N ASN A 193 -6.21 11.19 -14.47
CA ASN A 193 -7.56 11.07 -13.91
C ASN A 193 -8.55 11.95 -14.71
N GLN A 194 -9.84 11.97 -14.35
CA GLN A 194 -10.91 12.70 -15.05
C GLN A 194 -11.15 14.10 -14.45
#